data_AF-A0A7K1T1W4-F1
#
_entry.id   AF-A0A7K1T1W4-F1
#
_cell.length_a   1.000
_cell.length_b   1.000
_cell.length_c   1.000
_cell.angle_alpha   90.00
_cell.angle_beta   90.00
_cell.angle_gamma   90.00
#
_symmetry.space_group_name_H-M   'P 1'
#
loop_
_entity.id
_entity.type
_entity.pdbx_description
1 polymer ?
#
loop_
_entity_poly.entity_id
_entity_poly.type
_entity_poly.pdbx_seq_one_letter_code
_entity_poly.pdbx_strand_id
1 'polypeptide(L)'
;MTRLHLFTAIIISFLLGCNEAVDKSLVGDAVKLNSPYSNFSLYRYHIESSMAFGSGFTVLKILPFDEKCDYTDRDFFIFSDNSYPFFIKWKNKDTLFVKCLLDNGALANKQPIKTDIQKWKDWTFEVEYYSMYSSGTNGDYSIKSYKEDLNLVRFKSDRDALVFKKNELILELDTNKISLSTFKVDTFKSKTGLSFNDYKLRMNKNYRINDFKELQPFIVTNP
;
A
#
# COMPACT_ATOMS: atom_id res chain seq x y z
N MET A 1 33.68 -44.36 -7.90
CA MET A 1 33.88 -42.89 -8.00
C MET A 1 32.92 -42.18 -8.96
N THR A 2 31.70 -42.70 -9.20
CA THR A 2 30.74 -42.10 -10.17
C THR A 2 29.45 -41.60 -9.54
N ARG A 3 29.10 -42.05 -8.32
CA ARG A 3 27.86 -41.64 -7.62
C ARG A 3 27.98 -40.31 -6.87
N LEU A 4 29.18 -39.93 -6.44
CA LEU A 4 29.39 -38.68 -5.70
C LEU A 4 29.22 -37.46 -6.63
N HIS A 5 29.73 -37.53 -7.87
CA HIS A 5 29.63 -36.44 -8.84
C HIS A 5 28.23 -36.23 -9.42
N LEU A 6 27.40 -37.29 -9.51
CA LEU A 6 26.02 -37.16 -9.96
C LEU A 6 25.13 -36.44 -8.92
N PHE A 7 25.38 -36.69 -7.62
CA PHE A 7 24.67 -36.02 -6.53
C PHE A 7 25.08 -34.55 -6.39
N THR A 8 26.36 -34.21 -6.62
CA THR A 8 26.80 -32.80 -6.62
C THR A 8 26.23 -32.04 -7.81
N ALA A 9 26.16 -32.68 -9.00
CA ALA A 9 25.57 -32.05 -10.19
C ALA A 9 24.06 -31.77 -10.03
N ILE A 10 23.29 -32.68 -9.40
CA ILE A 10 21.85 -32.50 -9.15
C ILE A 10 21.59 -31.37 -8.14
N ILE A 11 22.40 -31.25 -7.09
CA ILE A 11 22.29 -30.17 -6.09
C ILE A 11 22.71 -28.82 -6.69
N ILE A 12 23.72 -28.79 -7.57
CA ILE A 12 24.12 -27.57 -8.28
C ILE A 12 23.05 -27.15 -9.31
N SER A 13 22.35 -28.08 -9.96
CA SER A 13 21.20 -27.74 -10.82
C SER A 13 19.96 -27.27 -10.05
N PHE A 14 19.83 -27.57 -8.75
CA PHE A 14 18.81 -26.98 -7.87
C PHE A 14 19.22 -25.62 -7.29
N LEU A 15 20.53 -25.33 -7.18
CA LEU A 15 21.05 -24.03 -6.71
C LEU A 15 21.26 -23.01 -7.85
N LEU A 16 21.38 -23.47 -9.10
CA LEU A 16 21.50 -22.64 -10.30
C LEU A 16 20.23 -22.65 -11.18
N GLY A 17 19.16 -23.32 -10.74
CA GLY A 17 17.90 -23.49 -11.47
C GLY A 17 16.79 -22.61 -10.89
N CYS A 18 16.03 -21.96 -11.78
CA CYS A 18 14.87 -21.10 -11.51
C CYS A 18 15.17 -19.67 -11.06
N ASN A 19 15.82 -18.94 -11.97
CA ASN A 19 15.58 -17.51 -12.18
C ASN A 19 14.14 -17.28 -12.72
N GLU A 20 13.13 -17.85 -12.06
CA GLU A 20 11.75 -17.73 -12.49
C GLU A 20 11.24 -16.35 -12.10
N ALA A 21 11.06 -15.47 -13.08
CA ALA A 21 10.40 -14.20 -12.86
C ALA A 21 9.03 -14.42 -12.19
N VAL A 22 8.53 -13.42 -11.44
CA VAL A 22 7.15 -13.46 -10.94
C VAL A 22 6.22 -13.56 -12.13
N ASP A 23 5.27 -14.50 -12.08
CA ASP A 23 4.23 -14.58 -13.09
C ASP A 23 3.38 -13.31 -13.02
N LYS A 24 3.44 -12.53 -14.10
CA LYS A 24 2.75 -11.24 -14.22
C LYS A 24 1.23 -11.37 -14.04
N SER A 25 0.64 -12.52 -14.35
CA SER A 25 -0.79 -12.76 -14.18
C SER A 25 -1.23 -12.80 -12.72
N LEU A 26 -0.29 -13.02 -11.79
CA LEU A 26 -0.52 -13.02 -10.34
C LEU A 26 -0.38 -11.62 -9.72
N VAL A 27 -0.02 -10.60 -10.51
CA VAL A 27 0.19 -9.24 -10.02
C VAL A 27 -1.12 -8.45 -10.08
N GLY A 28 -1.57 -7.99 -8.92
CA GLY A 28 -2.77 -7.18 -8.76
C GLY A 28 -2.53 -5.90 -7.96
N ASP A 29 -3.55 -5.04 -7.92
CA ASP A 29 -3.61 -3.82 -7.07
C ASP A 29 -2.38 -2.92 -7.16
N ALA A 30 -1.80 -2.83 -8.36
CA ALA A 30 -0.60 -2.06 -8.60
C ALA A 30 -0.89 -0.55 -8.55
N VAL A 31 -0.20 0.13 -7.64
CA VAL A 31 -0.26 1.57 -7.47
C VAL A 31 1.13 2.19 -7.35
N LYS A 32 1.24 3.45 -7.75
CA LYS A 32 2.44 4.27 -7.68
C LYS A 32 2.25 5.47 -6.76
N LEU A 33 3.21 5.74 -5.88
CA LEU A 33 3.28 6.89 -4.99
C LEU A 33 4.54 7.69 -5.29
N ASN A 34 4.38 8.90 -5.82
CA ASN A 34 5.51 9.79 -6.12
C ASN A 34 6.06 10.44 -4.85
N SER A 35 7.38 10.49 -4.71
CA SER A 35 8.03 11.26 -3.64
C SER A 35 7.85 12.76 -3.84
N PRO A 36 7.58 13.55 -2.79
CA PRO A 36 7.58 15.00 -2.89
C PRO A 36 8.97 15.58 -2.57
N TYR A 37 9.90 14.74 -2.11
CA TYR A 37 11.20 15.12 -1.56
C TYR A 37 12.37 14.65 -2.43
N SER A 38 12.13 13.77 -3.40
CA SER A 38 13.16 13.13 -4.22
C SER A 38 12.61 12.70 -5.59
N ASN A 39 13.51 12.37 -6.51
CA ASN A 39 13.16 11.92 -7.87
C ASN A 39 12.79 10.43 -7.94
N PHE A 40 12.17 9.90 -6.89
CA PHE A 40 11.81 8.49 -6.77
C PHE A 40 10.30 8.31 -6.63
N SER A 41 9.85 7.11 -6.96
CA SER A 41 8.48 6.66 -6.78
C SER A 41 8.49 5.30 -6.12
N LEU A 42 7.55 5.11 -5.20
CA LEU A 42 7.25 3.81 -4.63
C LEU A 42 6.16 3.14 -5.46
N TYR A 43 6.37 1.91 -5.87
CA TYR A 43 5.37 1.02 -6.43
C TYR A 43 4.96 0.01 -5.36
N ARG A 44 3.66 -0.13 -5.13
CA ARG A 44 3.06 -1.14 -4.24
C ARG A 44 2.15 -2.00 -5.09
N TYR A 45 2.28 -3.31 -4.98
CA TYR A 45 1.41 -4.26 -5.67
C TYR A 45 1.27 -5.55 -4.85
N HIS A 46 0.22 -6.31 -5.13
CA HIS A 46 -0.02 -7.60 -4.51
C HIS A 46 0.41 -8.71 -5.47
N ILE A 47 1.08 -9.73 -4.96
CA ILE A 47 1.38 -10.96 -5.70
C ILE A 47 0.53 -12.07 -5.09
N GLU A 48 -0.43 -12.58 -5.87
CA GLU A 48 -1.25 -13.71 -5.50
C GLU A 48 -0.44 -15.00 -5.45
N SER A 49 -0.78 -15.89 -4.53
CA SER A 49 -0.23 -17.24 -4.45
C SER A 49 -0.88 -18.13 -5.50
N SER A 50 -0.07 -18.78 -6.33
CA SER A 50 -0.53 -19.80 -7.27
C SER A 50 -1.04 -21.08 -6.59
N MET A 51 -0.79 -21.25 -5.28
CA MET A 51 -1.06 -22.50 -4.55
C MET A 51 -2.25 -22.40 -3.57
N ALA A 52 -2.73 -21.19 -3.26
CA ALA A 52 -3.84 -21.02 -2.33
C ALA A 52 -4.68 -19.78 -2.67
N PHE A 53 -5.96 -20.04 -3.00
CA PHE A 53 -6.94 -19.04 -3.41
C PHE A 53 -7.13 -17.97 -2.31
N GLY A 54 -6.95 -16.69 -2.67
CA GLY A 54 -7.09 -15.56 -1.75
C GLY A 54 -5.91 -15.35 -0.79
N SER A 55 -4.78 -16.04 -1.00
CA SER A 55 -3.53 -15.78 -0.29
C SER A 55 -2.52 -15.10 -1.20
N GLY A 56 -1.63 -14.31 -0.62
CA GLY A 56 -0.60 -13.58 -1.35
C GLY A 56 0.14 -12.64 -0.42
N PHE A 57 0.98 -11.79 -0.98
CA PHE A 57 1.73 -10.80 -0.19
C PHE A 57 1.87 -9.49 -0.94
N THR A 58 1.88 -8.39 -0.19
CA THR A 58 2.10 -7.05 -0.73
C THR A 58 3.59 -6.77 -0.77
N VAL A 59 4.07 -6.34 -1.94
CA VAL A 59 5.47 -5.99 -2.16
C VAL A 59 5.61 -4.49 -2.43
N LEU A 60 6.80 -3.98 -2.14
CA LEU A 60 7.20 -2.60 -2.44
C LEU A 60 8.44 -2.59 -3.34
N LYS A 61 8.45 -1.70 -4.32
CA LYS A 61 9.64 -1.32 -5.07
C LYS A 61 9.80 0.19 -5.07
N ILE A 62 11.04 0.68 -5.01
CA ILE A 62 11.33 2.10 -5.12
C ILE A 62 12.28 2.29 -6.30
N LEU A 63 11.84 3.09 -7.27
CA LEU A 63 12.54 3.33 -8.54
C LEU A 63 12.57 4.83 -8.84
N PRO A 64 13.52 5.32 -9.66
CA PRO A 64 13.45 6.66 -10.24
C PRO A 64 12.08 6.94 -10.89
N PHE A 65 11.61 8.18 -10.82
CA PHE A 65 10.22 8.52 -11.18
C PHE A 65 9.87 8.25 -12.65
N ASP A 66 10.87 8.32 -13.53
CA ASP A 66 10.82 8.12 -14.97
C ASP A 66 10.92 6.64 -15.37
N GLU A 67 11.33 5.77 -14.46
CA GLU A 67 11.38 4.34 -14.69
C GLU A 67 10.02 3.67 -14.52
N LYS A 68 9.73 2.72 -15.43
CA LYS A 68 8.59 1.82 -15.33
C LYS A 68 8.95 0.66 -14.43
N CYS A 69 8.01 0.26 -13.57
CA CYS A 69 8.18 -0.91 -12.73
C CYS A 69 8.11 -2.18 -13.58
N ASP A 70 9.16 -3.00 -13.54
CA ASP A 70 9.09 -4.40 -13.96
C ASP A 70 8.50 -5.21 -12.79
N TYR A 71 7.23 -5.60 -12.94
CA TYR A 71 6.51 -6.37 -11.92
C TYR A 71 6.93 -7.84 -11.85
N THR A 72 7.73 -8.31 -12.82
CA THR A 72 8.22 -9.69 -12.86
C THR A 72 9.55 -9.86 -12.12
N ASP A 73 10.29 -8.77 -11.93
CA ASP A 73 11.55 -8.78 -11.19
C ASP A 73 11.31 -9.00 -9.67
N ARG A 74 12.22 -9.76 -9.04
CA ARG A 74 12.14 -10.17 -7.62
C ARG A 74 12.89 -9.25 -6.66
N ASP A 75 13.53 -8.18 -7.16
CA ASP A 75 14.17 -7.17 -6.32
C ASP A 75 13.14 -6.20 -5.71
N PHE A 76 12.35 -6.72 -4.78
CA PHE A 76 11.35 -5.98 -4.03
C PHE A 76 11.52 -6.19 -2.52
N PHE A 77 10.88 -5.32 -1.77
CA PHE A 77 10.77 -5.39 -0.33
C PHE A 77 9.42 -5.97 0.10
N ILE A 78 9.44 -6.79 1.14
CA ILE A 78 8.25 -7.29 1.84
C ILE A 78 8.37 -6.95 3.32
N PHE A 79 7.27 -6.57 3.95
CA PHE A 79 7.25 -6.47 5.41
C PHE A 79 7.19 -7.87 6.01
N SER A 80 7.94 -8.10 7.09
CA SER A 80 7.92 -9.34 7.84
C SER A 80 6.56 -9.58 8.53
N ASP A 81 6.37 -10.79 9.06
CA ASP A 81 5.30 -11.14 10.01
C ASP A 81 3.86 -11.10 9.48
N ASN A 82 3.61 -11.52 8.23
CA ASN A 82 2.26 -11.48 7.62
C ASN A 82 1.58 -10.12 7.86
N SER A 83 2.32 -9.03 7.62
CA SER A 83 1.82 -7.69 7.85
C SER A 83 1.41 -7.04 6.53
N TYR A 84 0.26 -6.37 6.54
CA TYR A 84 -0.33 -5.78 5.34
C TYR A 84 -0.18 -4.26 5.41
N PRO A 85 0.73 -3.66 4.63
CA PRO A 85 0.88 -2.20 4.59
C PRO A 85 -0.34 -1.57 3.90
N PHE A 86 -1.11 -0.79 4.65
CA PHE A 86 -2.32 -0.14 4.13
C PHE A 86 -2.12 1.36 3.94
N PHE A 87 -1.19 1.98 4.66
CA PHE A 87 -0.87 3.40 4.56
C PHE A 87 0.64 3.56 4.42
N ILE A 88 1.09 4.25 3.38
CA ILE A 88 2.50 4.57 3.14
C ILE A 88 2.58 6.04 2.76
N LYS A 89 3.48 6.79 3.40
CA LYS A 89 3.82 8.17 3.00
C LYS A 89 5.31 8.40 3.08
N TRP A 90 5.81 9.28 2.23
CA TRP A 90 7.16 9.79 2.36
C TRP A 90 7.23 10.68 3.60
N LYS A 91 8.21 10.42 4.48
CA LYS A 91 8.49 11.28 5.64
C LYS A 91 9.56 12.32 5.29
N ASN A 92 10.54 11.91 4.50
CA ASN A 92 11.61 12.76 3.96
C ASN A 92 12.22 12.09 2.71
N LYS A 93 13.42 12.51 2.30
CA LYS A 93 14.10 12.05 1.06
C LYS A 93 14.43 10.56 1.01
N ASP A 94 14.62 9.89 2.14
CA ASP A 94 15.12 8.50 2.27
C ASP A 94 14.28 7.63 3.22
N THR A 95 13.33 8.24 3.93
CA THR A 95 12.53 7.60 4.96
C THR A 95 11.05 7.61 4.58
N LEU A 96 10.42 6.44 4.65
CA LEU A 96 8.98 6.26 4.53
C LEU A 96 8.37 5.95 5.88
N PHE A 97 7.19 6.50 6.12
CA PHE A 97 6.35 6.14 7.24
C PHE A 97 5.24 5.20 6.77
N VAL A 98 5.09 4.08 7.46
CA VAL A 98 4.22 2.98 7.05
C VAL A 98 3.34 2.57 8.21
N LYS A 99 2.05 2.34 7.93
CA LYS A 99 1.16 1.64 8.85
C LYS A 99 0.78 0.29 8.27
N CYS A 100 0.98 -0.75 9.05
CA CYS A 100 0.65 -2.12 8.70
C CYS A 100 -0.46 -2.66 9.61
N LEU A 101 -1.33 -3.49 9.03
CA LEU A 101 -2.20 -4.38 9.78
C LEU A 101 -1.45 -5.68 10.04
N LEU A 102 -1.48 -6.17 11.28
CA LEU A 102 -0.99 -7.52 11.59
C LEU A 102 -2.08 -8.54 11.30
N ASP A 103 -1.78 -9.52 10.45
CA ASP A 103 -2.63 -10.70 10.30
C ASP A 103 -2.76 -11.41 11.64
N ASN A 104 -3.99 -11.76 12.02
CA ASN A 104 -4.33 -12.37 13.32
C ASN A 104 -4.01 -11.52 14.57
N GLY A 105 -3.75 -10.22 14.42
CA GLY A 105 -3.58 -9.32 15.56
C GLY A 105 -4.87 -9.19 16.36
N ALA A 106 -4.93 -9.77 17.56
CA ALA A 106 -6.05 -9.54 18.47
C ALA A 106 -6.18 -8.04 18.81
N LEU A 107 -7.39 -7.59 19.13
CA LEU A 107 -7.59 -6.22 19.64
C LEU A 107 -6.68 -5.98 20.85
N ALA A 108 -6.03 -4.83 20.89
CA ALA A 108 -5.06 -4.47 21.90
C ALA A 108 -5.59 -3.36 22.81
N ASN A 109 -5.01 -3.18 23.99
CA ASN A 109 -5.43 -2.10 24.90
C ASN A 109 -4.94 -0.72 24.43
N LYS A 110 -4.01 -0.68 23.48
CA LYS A 110 -3.47 0.53 22.86
C LYS A 110 -3.06 0.25 21.42
N GLN A 111 -3.16 1.27 20.57
CA GLN A 111 -2.65 1.29 19.20
C GLN A 111 -1.61 2.45 19.05
N PRO A 112 -0.57 2.31 18.21
CA PRO A 112 -0.14 1.06 17.57
C PRO A 112 0.30 0.01 18.61
N ILE A 113 0.25 -1.27 18.23
CA ILE A 113 0.63 -2.40 19.08
C ILE A 113 2.16 -2.47 19.23
N LYS A 114 2.87 -2.25 18.14
CA LYS A 114 4.33 -2.16 18.10
C LYS A 114 4.77 -1.15 17.04
N THR A 115 5.99 -0.66 17.17
CA THR A 115 6.69 0.17 16.19
C THR A 115 8.02 -0.49 15.82
N ASP A 116 8.47 -0.33 14.60
CA ASP A 116 9.71 -0.93 14.09
C ASP A 116 10.41 0.00 13.08
N ILE A 117 11.70 -0.24 12.85
CA ILE A 117 12.47 0.42 11.80
C ILE A 117 13.10 -0.66 10.93
N GLN A 118 12.65 -0.75 9.67
CA GLN A 118 13.19 -1.69 8.69
C GLN A 118 14.02 -0.94 7.65
N LYS A 119 15.07 -1.58 7.15
CA LYS A 119 15.95 -1.01 6.12
C LYS A 119 15.98 -1.93 4.91
N TRP A 120 15.90 -1.34 3.73
CA TRP A 120 16.09 -2.05 2.47
C TRP A 120 16.81 -1.15 1.48
N LYS A 121 18.01 -1.56 1.07
CA LYS A 121 18.95 -0.72 0.33
C LYS A 121 19.19 0.60 1.07
N ASP A 122 19.06 1.73 0.40
CA ASP A 122 19.24 3.07 0.96
C ASP A 122 17.98 3.62 1.66
N TRP A 123 16.91 2.83 1.73
CA TRP A 123 15.61 3.27 2.24
C TRP A 123 15.35 2.81 3.68
N THR A 124 14.79 3.71 4.47
CA THR A 124 14.34 3.44 5.84
C THR A 124 12.82 3.44 5.91
N PHE A 125 12.24 2.43 6.54
CA PHE A 125 10.81 2.30 6.78
C PHE A 125 10.56 2.40 8.28
N GLU A 126 9.92 3.48 8.73
CA GLU A 126 9.38 3.60 10.08
C GLU A 126 7.97 3.02 10.08
N VAL A 127 7.79 1.88 10.75
CA VAL A 127 6.58 1.07 10.67
C VAL A 127 5.82 1.10 11.98
N GLU A 128 4.53 1.40 11.90
CA GLU A 128 3.57 1.21 12.99
C GLU A 128 2.65 0.03 12.68
N TYR A 129 2.50 -0.87 13.64
CA TYR A 129 1.68 -2.07 13.49
C TYR A 129 0.39 -1.95 14.29
N TYR A 130 -0.71 -2.28 13.66
CA TYR A 130 -2.06 -2.15 14.20
C TYR A 130 -2.82 -3.46 14.13
N SER A 131 -3.79 -3.65 15.03
CA SER A 131 -4.84 -4.66 14.85
C SER A 131 -6.09 -4.04 14.23
N MET A 132 -6.82 -4.85 13.47
CA MET A 132 -8.05 -4.45 12.81
C MET A 132 -9.25 -4.73 13.71
N TYR A 133 -10.18 -3.78 13.79
CA TYR A 133 -11.50 -3.94 14.41
C TYR A 133 -12.65 -3.80 13.38
N SER A 134 -12.40 -3.10 12.27
CA SER A 134 -13.30 -2.81 11.14
C SER A 134 -14.80 -2.75 11.46
N SER A 135 -15.30 -1.53 11.65
CA SER A 135 -16.72 -1.21 11.54
C SER A 135 -16.86 -0.10 10.49
N GLY A 136 -17.09 -0.48 9.24
CA GLY A 136 -17.07 0.43 8.11
C GLY A 136 -18.42 0.74 7.51
N THR A 137 -18.59 1.96 7.02
CA THR A 137 -19.62 2.33 6.05
C THR A 137 -18.97 2.52 4.68
N ASN A 138 -19.64 2.02 3.64
CA ASN A 138 -19.24 2.23 2.25
C ASN A 138 -20.19 3.22 1.60
N GLY A 139 -19.69 4.07 0.71
CA GLY A 139 -20.54 5.01 -0.03
C GLY A 139 -20.01 5.46 -1.38
N ASP A 140 -20.93 5.57 -2.34
CA ASP A 140 -20.68 6.08 -3.69
C ASP A 140 -21.23 7.50 -3.82
N TYR A 141 -20.39 8.45 -4.27
CA TYR A 141 -20.75 9.87 -4.37
C TYR A 141 -20.35 10.47 -5.72
N SER A 142 -21.21 11.35 -6.24
CA SER A 142 -20.89 12.24 -7.37
C SER A 142 -20.35 13.56 -6.82
N ILE A 143 -19.18 14.00 -7.29
CA ILE A 143 -18.49 15.18 -6.78
C ILE A 143 -18.52 16.33 -7.78
N LYS A 144 -18.83 17.53 -7.27
CA LYS A 144 -18.82 18.80 -8.02
C LYS A 144 -17.50 19.53 -7.93
N SER A 145 -16.89 19.55 -6.75
CA SER A 145 -15.67 20.30 -6.47
C SER A 145 -14.99 19.78 -5.19
N TYR A 146 -13.73 20.14 -4.98
CA TYR A 146 -13.00 19.89 -3.74
C TYR A 146 -12.27 21.15 -3.28
N LYS A 147 -11.95 21.21 -1.99
CA LYS A 147 -11.11 22.24 -1.38
C LYS A 147 -10.19 21.62 -0.35
N GLU A 148 -8.93 22.02 -0.40
CA GLU A 148 -7.93 21.63 0.58
C GLU A 148 -7.71 22.78 1.58
N ASP A 149 -7.70 22.43 2.87
CA ASP A 149 -7.21 23.29 3.98
C ASP A 149 -5.98 22.62 4.60
N LEU A 150 -5.35 23.23 5.62
CA LEU A 150 -4.10 22.73 6.22
C LEU A 150 -4.17 21.23 6.62
N ASN A 151 -5.20 20.84 7.37
CA ASN A 151 -5.34 19.48 7.93
C ASN A 151 -6.52 18.68 7.36
N LEU A 152 -7.32 19.30 6.48
CA LEU A 152 -8.58 18.75 6.01
C LEU A 152 -8.64 18.80 4.48
N VAL A 153 -9.34 17.83 3.89
CA VAL A 153 -9.83 17.91 2.51
C VAL A 153 -11.35 17.83 2.53
N ARG A 154 -12.00 18.70 1.75
CA ARG A 154 -13.46 18.74 1.62
C ARG A 154 -13.86 18.44 0.18
N PHE A 155 -14.78 17.50 -0.01
CA PHE A 155 -15.40 17.21 -1.29
C PHE A 155 -16.87 17.63 -1.24
N LYS A 156 -17.29 18.43 -2.21
CA LYS A 156 -18.69 18.87 -2.34
C LYS A 156 -19.41 17.91 -3.28
N SER A 157 -20.37 17.16 -2.75
CA SER A 157 -21.25 16.31 -3.55
C SER A 157 -22.56 17.02 -3.91
N ASP A 158 -23.45 16.32 -4.62
CA ASP A 158 -24.83 16.78 -4.88
C ASP A 158 -25.70 16.90 -3.63
N ARG A 159 -25.40 16.12 -2.58
CA ARG A 159 -26.20 16.05 -1.36
C ARG A 159 -25.53 16.80 -0.21
N ASP A 160 -24.32 16.38 0.14
CA ASP A 160 -23.59 16.89 1.32
C ASP A 160 -22.11 17.16 1.02
N ALA A 161 -21.48 17.93 1.92
CA ALA A 161 -20.02 18.09 1.95
C ALA A 161 -19.38 16.95 2.75
N LEU A 162 -18.48 16.20 2.12
CA LEU A 162 -17.65 15.19 2.78
C LEU A 162 -16.36 15.85 3.26
N VAL A 163 -15.98 15.64 4.52
CA VAL A 163 -14.80 16.27 5.14
C VAL A 163 -13.91 15.20 5.75
N PHE A 164 -12.64 15.18 5.37
CA PHE A 164 -11.69 14.15 5.77
C PHE A 164 -10.42 14.77 6.35
N LYS A 165 -9.86 14.16 7.41
CA LYS A 165 -8.55 14.53 7.95
C LYS A 165 -7.43 13.88 7.14
N LYS A 166 -6.42 14.65 6.75
CA LYS A 166 -5.35 14.16 5.86
C LYS A 166 -4.45 13.07 6.46
N ASN A 167 -4.32 13.01 7.77
CA ASN A 167 -3.51 12.01 8.49
C ASN A 167 -4.23 10.68 8.72
N GLU A 168 -5.54 10.64 8.47
CA GLU A 168 -6.45 9.50 8.60
C GLU A 168 -7.00 9.07 7.23
N LEU A 169 -6.39 9.56 6.12
CA LEU A 169 -6.91 9.43 4.76
C LEU A 169 -5.87 8.81 3.82
N ILE A 170 -6.33 7.84 3.04
CA ILE A 170 -5.65 7.27 1.87
C ILE A 170 -6.44 7.70 0.64
N LEU A 171 -5.72 8.18 -0.36
CA LEU A 171 -6.26 8.67 -1.61
C LEU A 171 -5.68 7.82 -2.75
N GLU A 172 -6.53 7.07 -3.45
CA GLU A 172 -6.13 6.35 -4.66
C GLU A 172 -6.85 6.91 -5.88
N LEU A 173 -6.09 7.16 -6.93
CA LEU A 173 -6.48 7.90 -8.12
C LEU A 173 -6.49 6.98 -9.35
N ASP A 174 -7.67 6.84 -9.96
CA ASP A 174 -7.90 6.24 -11.28
C ASP A 174 -8.51 7.27 -12.25
N THR A 175 -8.34 7.09 -13.55
CA THR A 175 -8.71 7.97 -14.68
C THR A 175 -9.90 8.91 -14.44
N ASN A 176 -11.02 8.39 -13.91
CA ASN A 176 -12.23 9.17 -13.61
C ASN A 176 -12.82 8.91 -12.21
N LYS A 177 -12.08 8.22 -11.33
CA LYS A 177 -12.53 7.81 -10.00
C LYS A 177 -11.47 8.15 -8.96
N ILE A 178 -11.95 8.57 -7.80
CA ILE A 178 -11.13 8.74 -6.62
C ILE A 178 -11.66 7.76 -5.57
N SER A 179 -10.81 6.82 -5.15
CA SER A 179 -11.10 5.94 -4.02
C SER A 179 -10.49 6.56 -2.77
N LEU A 180 -11.29 6.71 -1.72
CA LEU A 180 -10.84 7.18 -0.42
C LEU A 180 -11.03 6.08 0.60
N SER A 181 -9.97 5.78 1.35
CA SER A 181 -10.08 4.96 2.55
C SER A 181 -9.72 5.82 3.74
N THR A 182 -10.62 5.91 4.70
CA THR A 182 -10.37 6.59 5.98
C THR A 182 -10.16 5.55 7.07
N PHE A 183 -9.32 5.87 8.05
CA PHE A 183 -9.11 5.00 9.19
C PHE A 183 -8.98 5.77 10.49
N LYS A 184 -9.46 5.18 11.58
CA LYS A 184 -9.32 5.73 12.94
C LYS A 184 -9.19 4.62 13.97
N VAL A 185 -8.59 4.95 15.10
CA VAL A 185 -8.59 4.06 16.27
C VAL A 185 -9.99 4.13 16.90
N ASP A 186 -10.66 2.99 16.96
CA ASP A 186 -11.95 2.80 17.62
C ASP A 186 -11.84 1.80 18.78
N THR A 187 -12.76 1.90 19.73
CA THR A 187 -12.77 1.11 20.97
C THR A 187 -14.00 0.20 21.04
N PHE A 188 -13.78 -1.06 21.39
CA PHE A 188 -14.82 -2.05 21.67
C PHE A 188 -14.47 -2.90 22.89
N LYS A 189 -15.38 -2.97 23.86
CA LYS A 189 -15.20 -3.70 25.13
C LYS A 189 -13.82 -3.44 25.77
N SER A 190 -13.45 -2.16 25.87
CA SER A 190 -12.18 -1.68 26.43
C SER A 190 -10.90 -2.12 25.69
N LYS A 191 -11.04 -2.69 24.49
CA LYS A 191 -9.93 -2.93 23.55
C LYS A 191 -10.06 -2.01 22.35
N THR A 192 -8.97 -1.82 21.62
CA THR A 192 -8.86 -0.87 20.52
C THR A 192 -8.36 -1.56 19.26
N GLY A 193 -8.78 -1.06 18.11
CA GLY A 193 -8.30 -1.46 16.79
C GLY A 193 -8.63 -0.40 15.74
N LEU A 194 -8.11 -0.58 14.53
CA LEU A 194 -8.43 0.30 13.42
C LEU A 194 -9.79 -0.05 12.82
N SER A 195 -10.59 0.99 12.63
CA SER A 195 -11.82 0.97 11.84
C SER A 195 -11.58 1.69 10.52
N PHE A 196 -12.15 1.17 9.44
CA PHE A 196 -11.97 1.67 8.08
C PHE A 196 -13.32 2.06 7.47
N ASN A 197 -13.36 3.13 6.66
CA ASN A 197 -14.50 3.44 5.80
C ASN A 197 -14.01 3.76 4.41
N ASP A 198 -14.69 3.24 3.39
CA ASP A 198 -14.32 3.39 2.00
C ASP A 198 -15.35 4.20 1.21
N TYR A 199 -14.86 5.11 0.38
CA TYR A 199 -15.68 6.00 -0.43
C TYR A 199 -15.22 5.96 -1.88
N LYS A 200 -16.17 5.87 -2.81
CA LYS A 200 -15.90 6.00 -4.24
C LYS A 200 -16.49 7.31 -4.74
N LEU A 201 -15.63 8.21 -5.17
CA LEU A 201 -16.01 9.51 -5.69
C LEU A 201 -15.91 9.49 -7.22
N ARG A 202 -17.06 9.61 -7.89
CA ARG A 202 -17.13 9.72 -9.35
C ARG A 202 -17.02 11.20 -9.74
N MET A 203 -16.10 11.49 -10.65
CA MET A 203 -15.86 12.85 -11.13
C MET A 203 -16.46 13.02 -12.53
N ASN A 204 -17.26 14.07 -12.73
CA ASN A 204 -17.89 14.36 -14.02
C ASN A 204 -16.88 14.80 -15.12
N LYS A 205 -15.64 15.10 -14.73
CA LYS A 205 -14.50 15.40 -15.61
C LYS A 205 -13.25 14.74 -15.02
N ASN A 206 -12.25 14.41 -15.85
CA ASN A 206 -10.95 13.96 -15.35
C ASN A 206 -10.36 15.03 -14.42
N TYR A 207 -9.89 14.61 -13.24
CA TYR A 207 -9.12 15.47 -12.35
C TYR A 207 -7.64 15.46 -12.76
N ARG A 208 -6.85 16.44 -12.33
CA ARG A 208 -5.40 16.43 -12.54
C ARG A 208 -4.74 15.86 -11.30
N ILE A 209 -3.82 14.92 -11.45
CA ILE A 209 -3.07 14.33 -10.32
C ILE A 209 -2.39 15.44 -9.48
N ASN A 210 -1.89 16.48 -10.16
CA ASN A 210 -1.25 17.63 -9.52
C ASN A 210 -2.17 18.39 -8.56
N ASP A 211 -3.49 18.27 -8.72
CA ASP A 211 -4.47 18.89 -7.82
C ASP A 211 -4.45 18.28 -6.41
N PHE A 212 -3.88 17.09 -6.28
CA PHE A 212 -3.78 16.35 -5.02
C PHE A 212 -2.32 16.17 -4.57
N LYS A 213 -1.37 16.93 -5.13
CA LYS A 213 0.07 16.75 -4.88
C LYS A 213 0.42 16.74 -3.39
N GLU A 214 -0.23 17.61 -2.61
CA GLU A 214 -0.05 17.73 -1.14
C GLU A 214 -0.57 16.52 -0.36
N LEU A 215 -1.52 15.75 -0.93
CA LEU A 215 -2.03 14.52 -0.33
C LEU A 215 -1.22 13.29 -0.70
N GLN A 216 -0.33 13.41 -1.70
CA GLN A 216 0.47 12.32 -2.24
C GLN A 216 -0.39 11.08 -2.58
N PRO A 217 -1.25 11.17 -3.60
CA PRO A 217 -2.10 10.07 -3.97
C PRO A 217 -1.29 8.85 -4.41
N PHE A 218 -1.85 7.68 -4.16
CA PHE A 218 -1.54 6.49 -4.93
C PHE A 218 -2.21 6.60 -6.29
N ILE A 219 -1.46 6.38 -7.37
CA ILE A 219 -1.94 6.43 -8.75
C ILE A 219 -2.05 4.98 -9.21
N VAL A 220 -3.23 4.56 -9.64
CA VAL A 220 -3.42 3.22 -10.18
C VAL A 220 -2.55 3.06 -11.43
N THR A 221 -1.80 1.96 -11.48
CA THR A 221 -0.93 1.62 -12.59
C THR A 221 -1.33 0.26 -13.16
N ASN A 222 -1.17 0.08 -14.47
CA ASN A 222 -1.35 -1.23 -15.08
C ASN A 222 -0.05 -2.05 -14.88
N PRO A 223 -0.14 -3.28 -14.33
CA PRO A 223 0.96 -4.22 -14.29
C PRO A 223 1.54 -4.51 -15.69
#